data_AF-A0A0K8QIE0-F1
#
_entry.id   AF-A0A0K8QIE0-F1
#
_cell.length_a   1.000
_cell.length_b   1.000
_cell.length_c   1.000
_cell.angle_alpha   90.00
_cell.angle_beta   90.00
_cell.angle_gamma   90.00
#
_symmetry.space_group_name_H-M   'P 1'
#
loop_
_entity.id
_entity.type
_entity.pdbx_description
1 polymer ?
#
loop_
_entity_poly.entity_id
_entity_poly.type
_entity_poly.pdbx_seq_one_letter_code
_entity_poly.pdbx_strand_id
1 'polypeptide(L)'
;MVASSQVRSEAAFAALAGVNPIPASSGNTVRHRLNRGGDRRLNSALHMATVVRMVHDPATRANAERKKAEGKNPREIRRILKRYLARHLYRTLNALHTPNETVPRAA
;
A
#
# COMPACT_ATOMS: atom_id res chain seq x y z
N MET A 1 8.53 2.66 23.52
CA MET A 1 9.37 1.82 22.65
C MET A 1 8.49 0.69 22.11
N VAL A 2 7.78 0.90 20.98
CA VAL A 2 6.93 -0.15 20.38
C VAL A 2 7.67 -0.69 19.17
N ALA A 3 8.06 -1.96 19.26
CA ALA A 3 8.81 -2.66 18.24
C ALA A 3 8.02 -2.78 16.93
N SER A 4 8.55 -2.23 15.85
CA SER A 4 8.09 -2.41 14.46
C SER A 4 8.46 -3.78 13.88
N SER A 5 8.49 -4.83 14.71
CA SER A 5 8.94 -6.19 14.34
C SER A 5 7.82 -7.16 13.95
N GLN A 6 6.54 -6.73 13.99
CA GLN A 6 5.41 -7.63 13.73
C GLN A 6 5.06 -7.82 12.25
N VAL A 7 5.43 -6.89 11.37
CA VAL A 7 5.12 -6.98 9.94
C VAL A 7 6.42 -7.20 9.15
N ARG A 8 6.66 -8.45 8.73
CA ARG A 8 7.93 -8.84 8.10
C ARG A 8 7.95 -8.79 6.58
N SER A 9 6.85 -8.39 5.94
CA SER A 9 6.79 -8.28 4.48
C SER A 9 5.82 -7.21 3.99
N GLU A 10 6.06 -6.72 2.77
CA GLU A 10 5.13 -5.83 2.07
C GLU A 10 3.74 -6.45 1.90
N ALA A 11 3.68 -7.78 1.76
CA ALA A 11 2.43 -8.53 1.65
C ALA A 11 1.66 -8.53 2.97
N ALA A 12 2.35 -8.80 4.08
CA ALA A 12 1.78 -8.74 5.43
C ALA A 12 1.28 -7.32 5.75
N PHE A 13 2.04 -6.28 5.37
CA PHE A 13 1.63 -4.89 5.57
C PHE A 13 0.34 -4.54 4.81
N ALA A 14 0.20 -4.99 3.57
CA ALA A 14 -1.05 -4.75 2.84
C ALA A 14 -2.21 -5.60 3.33
N ALA A 15 -1.97 -6.81 3.84
CA ALA A 15 -2.99 -7.61 4.48
C ALA A 15 -3.50 -6.92 5.74
N LEU A 16 -2.59 -6.41 6.58
CA LEU A 16 -2.90 -5.61 7.76
C LEU A 16 -3.70 -4.37 7.37
N ALA A 17 -3.28 -3.65 6.33
CA ALA A 17 -3.97 -2.45 5.85
C ALA A 17 -5.26 -2.75 5.06
N GLY A 18 -5.62 -4.03 4.82
CA GLY A 18 -6.79 -4.42 4.03
C GLY A 18 -6.74 -3.98 2.56
N VAL A 19 -5.55 -3.72 2.01
CA VAL A 19 -5.33 -3.31 0.60
C VAL A 19 -4.71 -4.42 -0.26
N ASN A 20 -4.50 -5.60 0.31
CA ASN A 20 -4.07 -6.76 -0.46
C ASN A 20 -5.16 -7.21 -1.44
N PRO A 21 -4.80 -7.56 -2.69
CA PRO A 21 -5.73 -8.16 -3.63
C PRO A 21 -6.19 -9.51 -3.10
N ILE A 22 -7.51 -9.73 -3.00
CA ILE A 22 -8.06 -11.05 -2.75
C ILE A 22 -8.72 -11.52 -4.04
N PRO A 23 -8.24 -12.60 -4.68
CA PRO A 23 -8.85 -13.12 -5.89
C PRO A 23 -10.29 -13.53 -5.60
N ALA A 24 -11.18 -13.16 -6.51
CA ALA A 24 -12.58 -13.56 -6.53
C ALA A 24 -12.94 -13.90 -7.98
N SER A 25 -12.75 -15.15 -8.36
CA SER A 25 -13.07 -15.66 -9.68
C SER A 25 -13.79 -17.00 -9.54
N SER A 26 -14.91 -17.15 -10.24
CA SER A 26 -15.61 -18.43 -10.47
C SER A 26 -15.54 -18.86 -11.94
N GLY A 27 -14.51 -18.41 -12.69
CA GLY A 27 -14.36 -18.64 -14.13
C GLY A 27 -13.28 -17.75 -14.77
N ASN A 28 -13.38 -17.49 -16.08
CA ASN A 28 -12.41 -16.74 -16.91
C ASN A 28 -12.22 -15.25 -16.57
N THR A 29 -12.90 -14.70 -15.55
CA THR A 29 -12.77 -13.29 -15.16
C THR A 29 -11.99 -13.16 -13.85
N VAL A 30 -10.79 -12.57 -13.93
CA VAL A 30 -9.97 -12.26 -12.74
C VAL A 30 -10.48 -10.97 -12.10
N ARG A 31 -11.40 -11.08 -11.14
CA ARG A 31 -11.80 -9.95 -10.27
C ARG A 31 -11.13 -10.06 -8.92
N HIS A 32 -10.97 -8.92 -8.26
CA HIS A 32 -10.46 -8.85 -6.90
C HIS A 32 -11.57 -8.35 -5.97
N ARG A 33 -11.85 -9.09 -4.89
CA ARG A 33 -12.76 -8.62 -3.84
C ARG A 33 -12.03 -7.69 -2.86
N LEU A 34 -12.81 -6.87 -2.16
CA LEU A 34 -12.30 -6.00 -1.10
C LEU A 34 -11.95 -6.83 0.13
N ASN A 35 -10.77 -6.63 0.72
CA ASN A 35 -10.47 -7.17 2.04
C ASN A 35 -11.21 -6.34 3.12
N ARG A 36 -12.06 -7.00 3.91
CA ARG A 36 -12.79 -6.38 5.03
C ARG A 36 -12.15 -6.60 6.39
N GLY A 37 -11.21 -7.54 6.52
CA GLY A 37 -10.60 -7.96 7.79
C GLY A 37 -9.36 -7.19 8.24
N GLY A 38 -8.88 -6.22 7.45
CA GLY A 38 -7.74 -5.38 7.84
C GLY A 38 -8.12 -4.17 8.71
N ASP A 39 -7.12 -3.46 9.21
CA ASP A 39 -7.26 -2.23 9.97
C ASP A 39 -7.95 -1.14 9.12
N ARG A 40 -9.15 -0.74 9.58
CA ARG A 40 -10.00 0.24 8.90
C ARG A 40 -9.44 1.66 8.98
N ARG A 41 -8.73 2.03 10.05
CA ARG A 41 -8.09 3.34 10.21
C ARG A 41 -6.91 3.45 9.25
N LEU A 42 -6.05 2.44 9.22
CA LEU A 42 -4.92 2.39 8.28
C LEU A 42 -5.42 2.41 6.82
N ASN A 43 -6.45 1.63 6.50
CA ASN A 43 -7.08 1.65 5.18
C ASN A 43 -7.66 3.04 4.82
N SER A 44 -8.26 3.75 5.78
CA SER A 44 -8.78 5.10 5.58
C SER A 44 -7.66 6.11 5.33
N ALA A 45 -6.60 6.08 6.14
CA ALA A 45 -5.43 6.94 5.95
C ALA A 45 -4.79 6.74 4.56
N LEU A 46 -4.60 5.49 4.14
CA LEU A 46 -4.13 5.18 2.78
C LEU A 46 -5.09 5.66 1.69
N HIS A 47 -6.40 5.64 1.95
CA HIS A 47 -7.39 6.15 1.00
C HIS A 47 -7.22 7.64 0.80
N MET A 48 -7.19 8.40 1.90
CA MET A 48 -7.03 9.85 1.86
C MET A 48 -5.71 10.25 1.20
N ALA A 49 -4.60 9.63 1.61
CA ALA A 49 -3.30 9.88 0.99
C ALA A 49 -3.30 9.59 -0.51
N THR A 50 -3.99 8.52 -0.95
CA THR A 50 -4.12 8.22 -2.38
C THR A 50 -4.94 9.27 -3.12
N VAL A 51 -6.07 9.72 -2.55
CA VAL A 51 -6.91 10.77 -3.16
C VAL A 51 -6.14 12.07 -3.31
N VAL A 52 -5.42 12.49 -2.27
CA VAL A 52 -4.58 13.70 -2.29
C VAL A 52 -3.47 13.57 -3.34
N ARG A 53 -2.77 12.43 -3.39
CA ARG A 53 -1.73 12.20 -4.41
C ARG A 53 -2.27 12.16 -5.84
N MET A 54 -3.48 11.67 -6.05
CA MET A 54 -4.11 11.72 -7.38
C MET A 54 -4.38 13.14 -7.87
N VAL A 55 -4.46 14.13 -6.97
CA VAL A 55 -4.62 15.54 -7.35
C VAL A 55 -3.26 16.22 -7.49
N HIS A 56 -2.38 16.04 -6.50
CA HIS A 56 -1.18 16.86 -6.34
C HIS A 56 0.12 16.20 -6.82
N ASP A 57 0.20 14.87 -6.92
CA ASP A 57 1.42 14.17 -7.30
C ASP A 57 1.41 13.78 -8.78
N PRO A 58 2.25 14.40 -9.64
CA PRO A 58 2.31 14.13 -11.07
C PRO A 58 2.58 12.66 -11.39
N ALA A 59 3.41 11.98 -10.58
CA ALA A 59 3.74 10.57 -10.82
C ALA A 59 2.53 9.65 -10.58
N THR A 60 1.76 9.92 -9.51
CA THR A 60 0.51 9.20 -9.24
C THR A 60 -0.54 9.45 -10.32
N ARG A 61 -0.65 10.69 -10.81
CA ARG A 61 -1.53 11.05 -11.93
C ARG A 61 -1.17 10.31 -13.22
N ALA A 62 0.10 10.33 -13.62
CA ALA A 62 0.57 9.63 -14.81
C ALA A 62 0.28 8.11 -14.73
N ASN A 63 0.47 7.50 -13.56
CA ASN A 63 0.14 6.09 -13.36
C ASN A 63 -1.37 5.84 -13.45
N ALA A 64 -2.20 6.73 -12.89
CA ALA A 64 -3.65 6.65 -13.00
C ALA A 64 -4.13 6.70 -14.45
N GLU A 65 -3.62 7.65 -15.25
CA GLU A 65 -3.96 7.79 -16.67
C GLU A 65 -3.48 6.58 -17.48
N ARG A 66 -2.26 6.07 -17.23
CA ARG A 66 -1.80 4.83 -17.85
C ARG A 66 -2.73 3.66 -17.55
N LYS A 67 -3.17 3.49 -16.30
CA LYS A 67 -4.11 2.42 -15.92
C LYS A 67 -5.50 2.61 -16.53
N LYS A 68 -5.94 3.85 -16.70
CA LYS A 68 -7.16 4.18 -17.43
C LYS A 68 -7.05 3.78 -18.91
N ALA A 69 -5.92 4.05 -19.56
CA ALA A 69 -5.64 3.64 -20.93
C ALA A 69 -5.59 2.10 -21.09
N GLU A 70 -5.14 1.37 -20.07
CA GLU A 70 -5.21 -0.10 -19.99
C GLU A 70 -6.65 -0.65 -19.76
N GLY A 71 -7.68 0.21 -19.78
CA GLY A 71 -9.09 -0.17 -19.63
C GLY A 71 -9.51 -0.47 -18.18
N LYS A 72 -8.70 -0.08 -17.17
CA LYS A 72 -9.07 -0.27 -15.76
C LYS A 72 -10.14 0.73 -15.35
N ASN A 73 -11.11 0.26 -14.58
CA ASN A 73 -12.13 1.15 -14.02
C ASN A 73 -11.55 1.99 -12.86
N PRO A 74 -12.18 3.13 -12.50
CA PRO A 74 -11.67 4.00 -11.43
C PRO A 74 -11.49 3.32 -10.06
N ARG A 75 -12.31 2.30 -9.75
CA ARG A 75 -12.20 1.54 -8.49
C ARG A 75 -10.96 0.66 -8.49
N GLU A 76 -10.64 0.02 -9.61
CA GLU A 76 -9.43 -0.78 -9.81
C GLU A 76 -8.18 0.09 -9.76
N ILE A 77 -8.18 1.22 -10.46
CA ILE A 77 -7.08 2.19 -10.43
C ILE A 77 -6.77 2.59 -8.99
N ARG A 78 -7.80 3.00 -8.22
CA ARG A 78 -7.62 3.41 -6.83
C ARG A 78 -7.08 2.28 -5.96
N ARG A 79 -7.52 1.04 -6.15
CA ARG A 79 -6.99 -0.13 -5.42
C ARG A 79 -5.52 -0.40 -5.74
N ILE A 80 -5.14 -0.32 -7.01
CA ILE A 80 -3.75 -0.48 -7.45
C ILE A 80 -2.87 0.61 -6.82
N LEU A 81 -3.30 1.87 -6.87
CA LEU A 81 -2.56 2.99 -6.29
C LEU A 81 -2.43 2.88 -4.77
N LYS A 82 -3.49 2.48 -4.06
CA LYS A 82 -3.43 2.21 -2.61
C LYS A 82 -2.43 1.10 -2.28
N ARG A 83 -2.39 0.02 -3.07
CA ARG A 83 -1.43 -1.08 -2.87
C ARG A 83 0.00 -0.63 -3.12
N TYR A 84 0.21 0.19 -4.15
CA TYR A 84 1.51 0.80 -4.44
C TYR A 84 1.97 1.72 -3.28
N LEU A 85 1.08 2.57 -2.78
CA LEU A 85 1.38 3.45 -1.65
C LEU A 85 1.70 2.65 -0.38
N ALA A 86 0.95 1.58 -0.09
CA ALA A 86 1.24 0.71 1.05
C ALA A 86 2.63 0.04 0.94
N ARG A 87 3.01 -0.41 -0.26
CA ARG A 87 4.37 -0.93 -0.53
C ARG A 87 5.42 0.14 -0.28
N HIS A 88 5.21 1.34 -0.80
CA HIS A 88 6.15 2.46 -0.63
C HIS A 88 6.33 2.79 0.85
N LEU A 89 5.24 2.95 1.60
CA LEU A 89 5.29 3.25 3.03
C LEU A 89 6.00 2.17 3.83
N TYR A 90 5.74 0.88 3.56
CA TYR A 90 6.46 -0.21 4.22
C TYR A 90 7.98 -0.10 4.01
N ARG A 91 8.43 0.16 2.78
CA ARG A 91 9.86 0.36 2.48
C ARG A 91 10.44 1.57 3.20
N THR A 92 9.73 2.71 3.17
CA THR A 92 10.16 3.92 3.86
C THR A 92 10.28 3.70 5.37
N LEU A 93 9.27 3.08 5.99
CA LEU A 93 9.27 2.79 7.42
C LEU A 93 10.39 1.82 7.81
N ASN A 94 10.62 0.77 7.02
CA ASN A 94 11.73 -0.16 7.27
C ASN A 94 13.10 0.50 7.09
N ALA A 95 13.27 1.36 6.09
CA ALA A 95 14.51 2.12 5.92
C ALA A 95 14.77 3.05 7.10
N LEU A 96 13.73 3.70 7.63
CA LEU A 96 13.82 4.56 8.82
C LEU A 96 14.03 3.77 10.12
N HIS A 97 13.51 2.54 10.20
CA HIS A 97 13.62 1.70 11.38
C HIS A 97 14.91 0.89 11.45
N THR A 98 15.59 0.67 10.31
CA THR A 98 16.92 0.04 10.31
C THR A 98 17.79 0.90 11.22
N PRO A 99 18.12 0.44 12.44
CA PRO A 99 18.81 1.29 13.39
C PRO A 99 20.16 1.63 12.76
N ASN A 100 20.53 2.89 12.85
CA ASN A 100 21.89 3.33 12.58
C ASN A 100 22.78 2.71 13.68
N GLU A 101 23.09 1.42 13.59
CA GLU A 101 24.03 0.73 14.46
C GLU A 101 25.45 1.13 14.09
N THR A 102 25.82 2.39 14.37
CA THR A 102 27.21 2.84 14.45
C THR A 102 27.35 3.98 15.48
N VAL A 103 26.77 3.83 16.66
CA VAL A 103 27.27 4.57 17.83
C VAL A 103 28.20 3.63 18.59
N PRO A 104 29.54 3.80 18.50
CA PRO A 104 30.45 3.00 19.30
C PRO A 104 30.16 3.29 20.77
N ARG A 105 29.81 2.26 21.52
CA ARG A 105 29.65 2.35 22.96
C ARG A 105 31.05 2.63 23.53
N ALA A 106 31.27 3.87 23.96
CA ALA A 106 32.50 4.26 24.64
C ALA A 106 32.71 3.35 25.86
N ALA A 107 33.94 2.88 26.00
CA ALA A 107 34.43 1.95 27.01
C ALA A 107 34.30 2.50 28.44
#